data_AF-A0A974SFP5-F1
#
_entry.id   AF-A0A974SFP5-F1
#
_cell.length_a   1.000
_cell.length_b   1.000
_cell.length_c   1.000
_cell.angle_alpha   90.00
_cell.angle_beta   90.00
_cell.angle_gamma   90.00
#
_symmetry.space_group_name_H-M   'P 1'
#
loop_
_entity.id
_entity.type
_entity.pdbx_description
1 polymer ?
#
loop_
_entity_poly.entity_id
_entity_poly.type
_entity_poly.pdbx_seq_one_letter_code
_entity_poly.pdbx_strand_id
1 'polypeptide(L)'
;MAPTTDFDLWLAGTFREHGSFTALVVLVRIAEPAVTPLASTFLTVVGDEVGWADMAALFTGAGRAWDGAVFFAQLDAGPLENGAARARLRALEQRMSADRLVINEGDFFDALGRRLKVEEIPAH
;
A
#
# COMPACT_ATOMS: atom_id res chain seq x y z
N MET A 1 15.15 -12.41 10.34
CA MET A 1 14.36 -12.03 11.53
C MET A 1 12.94 -12.55 11.29
N ALA A 2 12.21 -13.01 12.30
CA ALA A 2 10.85 -13.54 12.06
C ALA A 2 9.90 -12.39 11.66
N PRO A 3 8.96 -12.59 10.72
CA PRO A 3 7.96 -11.59 10.37
C PRO A 3 7.17 -11.25 11.63
N THR A 4 7.14 -9.96 12.00
CA THR A 4 6.59 -9.49 13.28
C THR A 4 5.21 -8.85 13.09
N THR A 5 4.87 -8.43 11.87
CA THR A 5 3.62 -7.77 11.50
C THR A 5 2.89 -8.49 10.37
N ASP A 6 1.61 -8.15 10.17
CA ASP A 6 0.83 -8.65 9.02
C ASP A 6 1.45 -8.23 7.69
N PHE A 7 2.08 -7.05 7.64
CA PHE A 7 2.82 -6.58 6.48
C PHE A 7 4.02 -7.48 6.19
N ASP A 8 4.84 -7.83 7.19
CA ASP A 8 6.01 -8.68 6.97
C ASP A 8 5.59 -10.07 6.46
N LEU A 9 4.50 -10.62 7.00
CA LEU A 9 3.91 -11.88 6.56
C LEU A 9 3.41 -11.80 5.11
N TRP A 10 2.71 -10.72 4.77
CA TRP A 10 2.23 -10.48 3.41
C TRP A 10 3.39 -10.35 2.43
N LEU A 11 4.38 -9.51 2.73
CA LEU A 11 5.53 -9.25 1.86
C LEU A 11 6.30 -10.54 1.59
N ALA A 12 6.61 -11.30 2.63
CA ALA A 12 7.31 -12.57 2.51
C ALA A 12 6.49 -13.59 1.70
N GLY A 13 5.17 -13.66 1.91
CA GLY A 13 4.27 -14.52 1.14
C GLY A 13 4.24 -14.16 -0.34
N THR A 14 3.96 -12.90 -0.66
CA THR A 14 3.87 -12.39 -2.03
C THR A 14 5.19 -12.53 -2.77
N PHE A 15 6.32 -12.19 -2.13
CA PHE A 15 7.64 -12.32 -2.74
C PHE A 15 8.01 -13.79 -2.99
N ARG A 16 7.70 -14.70 -2.07
CA ARG A 16 7.97 -16.14 -2.26
C ARG A 16 7.14 -16.75 -3.39
N GLU A 17 5.92 -16.26 -3.59
CA GLU A 17 5.02 -16.78 -4.62
C GLU A 17 5.32 -16.20 -6.00
N HIS A 18 5.57 -14.89 -6.09
CA HIS A 18 5.67 -14.17 -7.37
C HIS A 18 7.08 -13.66 -7.70
N GLY A 19 8.02 -13.70 -6.76
CA GLY A 19 9.34 -13.10 -6.90
C GLY A 19 9.28 -11.58 -6.78
N SER A 20 10.16 -10.88 -7.49
CA SER A 20 10.23 -9.42 -7.47
C SER A 20 9.02 -8.78 -8.16
N PHE A 21 8.44 -7.76 -7.55
CA PHE A 21 7.25 -7.07 -8.05
C PHE A 21 7.30 -5.56 -7.77
N THR A 22 6.44 -4.80 -8.44
CA THR A 22 6.25 -3.39 -8.13
C THR A 22 5.02 -3.21 -7.25
N ALA A 23 5.19 -2.57 -6.10
CA ALA A 23 4.09 -2.17 -5.24
C ALA A 23 3.77 -0.69 -5.46
N LEU A 24 2.53 -0.39 -5.81
CA LEU A 24 2.01 0.98 -5.76
C LEU A 24 1.53 1.22 -4.33
N VAL A 25 2.02 2.29 -3.71
CA VAL A 25 1.73 2.62 -2.32
C VAL A 25 0.93 3.91 -2.27
N VAL A 26 -0.16 3.90 -1.50
CA VAL A 26 -0.97 5.08 -1.24
C VAL A 26 -1.03 5.31 0.26
N LEU A 27 -0.46 6.43 0.71
CA LEU A 27 -0.58 6.88 2.09
C LEU A 27 -1.96 7.50 2.28
N VAL A 28 -2.61 7.13 3.39
CA VAL A 28 -3.94 7.62 3.72
C VAL A 28 -3.97 8.22 5.12
N ARG A 29 -4.88 9.18 5.27
CA ARG A 29 -5.35 9.67 6.56
C ARG A 29 -6.68 9.03 6.88
N ILE A 30 -6.80 8.50 8.08
CA ILE A 30 -8.05 7.92 8.58
C ILE A 30 -8.67 8.97 9.50
N ALA A 31 -9.78 9.56 9.07
CA ALA A 31 -10.54 10.51 9.86
C ALA A 31 -12.02 10.11 9.78
N GLU A 32 -12.53 9.41 10.80
CA GLU A 32 -13.90 8.87 10.79
C GLU A 32 -14.93 9.94 10.38
N PRO A 33 -15.83 9.65 9.40
CA PRO A 33 -16.07 8.37 8.71
C PRO A 33 -15.31 8.19 7.38
N ALA A 34 -14.26 8.97 7.12
CA ALA A 34 -13.59 9.06 5.82
C ALA A 34 -12.12 8.62 5.84
N VAL A 35 -11.74 7.83 4.85
CA VAL A 35 -10.33 7.60 4.49
C VAL A 35 -9.96 8.53 3.34
N THR A 36 -8.89 9.31 3.51
CA THR A 36 -8.45 10.31 2.54
C THR A 36 -7.04 10.02 2.04
N PRO A 37 -6.81 9.85 0.72
CA PRO A 37 -5.46 9.68 0.18
C PRO A 37 -4.64 10.96 0.35
N LEU A 38 -3.40 10.83 0.84
CA LEU A 38 -2.49 11.93 1.13
C LEU A 38 -1.39 12.07 0.08
N ALA A 39 -0.79 10.95 -0.27
CA ALA A 39 0.33 10.86 -1.20
C ALA A 39 0.37 9.45 -1.80
N SER A 40 0.87 9.36 -3.02
CA SER A 40 1.03 8.12 -3.75
C SER A 40 2.50 7.98 -4.16
N THR A 41 3.02 6.77 -4.10
CA THR A 41 4.37 6.44 -4.57
C THR A 41 4.38 5.01 -5.10
N PHE A 42 5.47 4.60 -5.70
CA PHE A 42 5.69 3.20 -6.08
C PHE A 42 7.09 2.80 -5.68
N LEU A 43 7.25 1.52 -5.39
CA LEU A 43 8.54 0.92 -5.07
C LEU A 43 8.63 -0.45 -5.71
N THR A 44 9.85 -0.83 -6.05
CA THR A 44 10.14 -2.17 -6.55
C THR A 44 10.66 -3.01 -5.40
N VAL A 45 9.93 -4.08 -5.10
CA VAL A 45 10.31 -5.10 -4.12
C VAL A 45 11.23 -6.09 -4.83
N VAL A 46 12.48 -6.18 -4.37
CA VAL A 46 13.50 -7.09 -4.91
C VAL A 46 13.84 -8.21 -3.91
N GLY A 47 13.23 -8.18 -2.72
CA GLY A 47 13.41 -9.14 -1.63
C GLY A 47 12.42 -8.86 -0.50
N ASP A 48 12.38 -9.75 0.50
CA ASP A 48 11.54 -9.65 1.69
C ASP A 48 12.28 -9.09 2.92
N GLU A 49 13.46 -8.50 2.71
CA GLU A 49 14.31 -7.95 3.77
C GLU A 49 13.79 -6.63 4.34
N VAL A 50 12.90 -5.94 3.61
CA VAL A 50 12.34 -4.64 4.01
C VAL A 50 11.11 -4.88 4.90
N GLY A 51 11.27 -4.70 6.21
CA GLY A 51 10.17 -4.88 7.14
C GLY A 51 9.24 -3.66 7.22
N TRP A 52 8.12 -3.82 7.93
CA TRP A 52 7.19 -2.71 8.16
C TRP A 52 7.85 -1.50 8.81
N ALA A 53 8.80 -1.72 9.72
CA ALA A 53 9.51 -0.64 10.41
C ALA A 53 10.29 0.27 9.45
N ASP A 54 10.95 -0.32 8.45
CA ASP A 54 11.69 0.42 7.42
C ASP A 54 10.74 1.22 6.53
N MET A 55 9.60 0.63 6.18
CA MET A 55 8.54 1.29 5.41
C MET A 55 7.92 2.47 6.16
N ALA A 56 7.58 2.27 7.43
CA ALA A 56 7.03 3.30 8.29
C ALA A 56 8.02 4.46 8.49
N ALA A 57 9.32 4.17 8.60
CA ALA A 57 10.37 5.18 8.66
C ALA A 57 10.45 5.99 7.34
N LEU A 58 10.39 5.31 6.19
CA LEU A 58 10.37 5.94 4.88
C LEU A 58 9.16 6.88 4.69
N PHE A 59 7.97 6.44 5.11
CA PHE A 59 6.75 7.25 5.00
C PHE A 59 6.76 8.44 5.95
N THR A 60 7.27 8.26 7.17
CA THR A 60 7.47 9.38 8.12
C THR A 60 8.44 10.42 7.56
N GLY A 61 9.48 9.98 6.84
CA GLY A 61 10.43 10.87 6.14
C GLY A 61 9.78 11.78 5.08
N ALA A 62 8.58 11.44 4.59
CA ALA A 62 7.84 12.28 3.64
C ALA A 62 7.18 13.52 4.29
N GLY A 63 7.27 13.68 5.62
CA GLY A 63 6.86 14.89 6.34
C GLY A 63 5.34 15.09 6.43
N ARG A 64 4.53 14.06 6.14
CA ARG A 64 3.08 14.10 6.29
C ARG A 64 2.63 13.15 7.40
N ALA A 65 1.68 13.59 8.22
CA ALA A 65 1.00 12.71 9.17
C ALA A 65 0.09 11.75 8.40
N TRP A 66 0.39 10.45 8.46
CA TRP A 66 -0.35 9.35 7.83
C TRP A 66 -0.80 8.37 8.91
N ASP A 67 -1.96 7.73 8.70
CA ASP A 67 -2.53 6.76 9.65
C ASP A 67 -2.47 5.32 9.11
N GLY A 68 -2.35 5.17 7.79
CA GLY A 68 -2.13 3.88 7.14
C GLY A 68 -1.60 4.00 5.72
N ALA A 69 -1.24 2.86 5.14
CA ALA A 69 -0.72 2.75 3.78
C ALA A 69 -1.36 1.56 3.07
N VAL A 70 -1.78 1.78 1.83
CA VAL A 70 -2.39 0.76 0.96
C VAL A 70 -1.38 0.35 -0.10
N PHE A 71 -1.16 -0.96 -0.23
CA PHE A 71 -0.23 -1.55 -1.19
C PHE A 71 -0.98 -2.29 -2.28
N PHE A 72 -0.70 -1.93 -3.53
CA PHE A 72 -1.23 -2.62 -4.70
C PHE A 72 -0.07 -3.31 -5.41
N ALA A 73 0.13 -4.60 -5.12
CA ALA A 73 1.15 -5.41 -5.77
C ALA A 73 0.78 -5.63 -7.25
N GLN A 74 1.70 -5.28 -8.15
CA GLN A 74 1.57 -5.52 -9.58
C GLN A 74 2.31 -6.83 -9.90
N LEU A 75 1.55 -7.91 -10.09
CA LEU A 75 2.08 -9.28 -10.20
C LEU A 75 2.10 -9.81 -11.65
N ASP A 76 1.59 -9.04 -12.62
CA ASP A 76 1.28 -9.54 -13.96
C ASP A 76 2.49 -9.88 -14.84
N ALA A 77 3.69 -9.34 -14.58
CA ALA A 77 4.87 -9.55 -15.43
C ALA A 77 6.24 -9.28 -14.76
N GLY A 78 6.31 -9.31 -13.43
CA GLY A 78 7.49 -8.87 -12.68
C GLY A 78 7.56 -7.35 -12.52
N PRO A 79 8.73 -6.78 -12.16
CA PRO A 79 8.88 -5.36 -11.89
C PRO A 79 8.50 -4.49 -13.08
N LEU A 80 7.65 -3.50 -12.85
CA LEU A 80 7.25 -2.53 -13.86
C LEU A 80 8.39 -1.55 -14.15
N GLU A 81 8.53 -1.18 -15.42
CA GLU A 81 9.31 -0.02 -15.84
C GLU A 81 8.74 1.27 -15.19
N ASN A 82 9.61 2.21 -14.83
CA ASN A 82 9.22 3.44 -14.13
C ASN A 82 8.09 4.22 -14.82
N GLY A 83 8.08 4.25 -16.17
CA GLY A 83 7.01 4.89 -16.94
C GLY A 83 5.66 4.20 -16.76
N ALA A 84 5.65 2.87 -16.80
CA ALA A 84 4.44 2.06 -16.59
C ALA A 84 3.96 2.15 -15.14
N ALA A 85 4.87 2.11 -14.16
CA ALA A 85 4.54 2.28 -12.74
C ALA A 85 3.89 3.64 -12.47
N ARG A 86 4.43 4.72 -13.05
CA ARG A 86 3.82 6.07 -12.96
C ARG A 86 2.45 6.14 -13.60
N ALA A 87 2.28 5.54 -14.78
CA ALA A 87 0.98 5.52 -15.46
C ALA A 87 -0.07 4.75 -14.64
N ARG A 88 0.30 3.60 -14.06
CA ARG A 88 -0.57 2.82 -13.17
C ARG A 88 -0.89 3.55 -11.88
N LEU A 89 0.08 4.22 -11.27
CA LEU A 89 -0.13 5.05 -10.08
C LEU A 89 -1.14 6.18 -10.37
N ARG A 90 -1.00 6.88 -11.50
CA ARG A 90 -1.94 7.93 -11.93
C ARG A 90 -3.36 7.39 -12.15
N ALA A 91 -3.49 6.22 -12.77
CA ALA A 91 -4.78 5.57 -12.95
C ALA A 91 -5.40 5.18 -11.61
N LEU A 92 -4.60 4.65 -10.68
CA LEU A 92 -5.04 4.31 -9.32
C LEU A 92 -5.52 5.55 -8.56
N GLU A 93 -4.80 6.67 -8.63
CA GLU A 93 -5.22 7.93 -8.01
C GLU A 93 -6.58 8.41 -8.54
N GLN A 94 -6.80 8.33 -9.85
CA GLN A 94 -8.09 8.70 -10.45
C GLN A 94 -9.22 7.78 -9.98
N ARG A 95 -8.96 6.47 -9.92
CA ARG A 95 -9.92 5.48 -9.42
C ARG A 95 -10.28 5.73 -7.96
N MET A 96 -9.29 5.95 -7.09
CA MET A 96 -9.51 6.25 -5.67
C MET A 96 -10.24 7.58 -5.44
N SER A 97 -10.04 8.55 -6.33
CA SER A 97 -10.81 9.80 -6.30
C SER A 97 -12.27 9.61 -6.72
N ALA A 98 -12.56 8.65 -7.59
CA ALA A 98 -13.92 8.34 -8.04
C ALA A 98 -14.65 7.40 -7.05
N ASP A 99 -13.94 6.42 -6.52
CA ASP A 99 -14.44 5.41 -5.59
C ASP A 99 -13.38 5.08 -4.54
N ARG A 100 -13.69 5.40 -3.27
CA ARG A 100 -12.77 5.17 -2.15
C ARG A 100 -12.65 3.68 -1.78
N LEU A 101 -13.56 2.83 -2.23
CA LEU A 101 -13.55 1.39 -1.96
C LEU A 101 -12.46 0.65 -2.74
N VAL A 102 -11.87 1.30 -3.73
CA VAL A 102 -10.67 0.80 -4.43
C VAL A 102 -9.53 0.50 -3.45
N ILE A 103 -9.51 1.12 -2.27
CA ILE A 103 -8.58 0.76 -1.18
C ILE A 103 -8.62 -0.75 -0.86
N ASN A 104 -9.80 -1.38 -0.91
CA ASN A 104 -9.98 -2.80 -0.58
C ASN A 104 -9.46 -3.75 -1.65
N GLU A 105 -9.15 -3.26 -2.86
CA GLU A 105 -8.48 -4.06 -3.89
C GLU A 105 -6.98 -4.26 -3.58
N GLY A 106 -6.43 -3.42 -2.70
CA GLY A 106 -5.06 -3.53 -2.21
C GLY A 106 -4.98 -4.12 -0.80
N ASP A 107 -3.74 -4.30 -0.35
CA ASP A 107 -3.42 -4.69 1.02
C ASP A 107 -3.23 -3.42 1.87
N PHE A 108 -4.21 -3.13 2.72
CA PHE A 108 -4.21 -1.94 3.58
C PHE A 108 -3.65 -2.24 4.97
N PHE A 109 -2.68 -1.45 5.42
CA PHE A 109 -2.05 -1.57 6.74
C PHE A 109 -2.12 -0.27 7.53
N ASP A 110 -2.34 -0.37 8.84
CA ASP A 110 -2.27 0.77 9.77
C ASP A 110 -0.81 1.13 10.13
N ALA A 111 -0.60 2.23 10.86
CA ALA A 111 0.73 2.64 11.32
C ALA A 111 1.51 1.55 12.11
N LEU A 112 0.83 0.55 12.68
CA LEU A 112 1.44 -0.56 13.41
C LEU A 112 1.73 -1.79 12.53
N GLY A 113 1.39 -1.75 11.24
CA GLY A 113 1.62 -2.83 10.28
C GLY A 113 0.55 -3.91 10.34
N ARG A 114 -0.61 -3.61 10.96
CA ARG A 114 -1.75 -4.51 11.05
C ARG A 114 -2.65 -4.33 9.84
N ARG A 115 -3.17 -5.43 9.31
CA ARG A 115 -4.04 -5.37 8.13
C ARG A 115 -5.41 -4.79 8.50
N LEU A 116 -5.87 -3.82 7.71
CA LEU A 116 -7.18 -3.17 7.83
C LEU A 116 -8.05 -3.45 6.60
N LYS A 117 -9.36 -3.29 6.76
CA LYS A 117 -10.34 -3.23 5.67
C LYS A 117 -11.24 -2.02 5.85
N VAL A 118 -11.66 -1.42 4.74
CA VAL A 118 -12.58 -0.29 4.75
C VAL A 118 -13.97 -0.81 4.38
N GLU A 119 -14.97 -0.53 5.21
CA GLU A 119 -16.35 -0.90 4.94
C GLU A 119 -17.20 0.37 4.75
N GLU A 120 -18.18 0.30 3.86
CA GLU A 120 -19.18 1.36 3.75
C GLU A 120 -20.11 1.31 4.95
N ILE A 121 -20.32 2.46 5.58
CA ILE A 121 -21.37 2.60 6.59
C ILE A 121 -22.67 2.91 5.84
N PRO A 122 -23.65 1.99 5.80
CA PRO A 122 -24.94 2.30 5.19
C PRO A 122 -25.58 3.47 5.95
N ALA A 123 -26.02 4.49 5.21
CA ALA A 123 -26.82 5.57 5.79
C ALA A 123 -28.12 4.96 6.34
N HIS A 124 -28.34 5.07 7.65
CA HIS A 124 -29.59 4.70 8.30
C HIS A 124 -30.63 5.81 8.13
#